data_AF-A0A2I2YDN1-F1
#
_entry.id   AF-A0A2I2YDN1-F1
#
_cell.length_a   1.000
_cell.length_b   1.000
_cell.length_c   1.000
_cell.angle_alpha   90.00
_cell.angle_beta   90.00
_cell.angle_gamma   90.00
#
_symmetry.space_group_name_H-M   'P 1'
#
loop_
_entity.id
_entity.type
_entity.pdbx_description
1 polymer ?
#
loop_
_entity_poly.entity_id
_entity_poly.type
_entity_poly.pdbx_seq_one_letter_code
_entity_poly.pdbx_strand_id
1 'polypeptide(L)'
;VQCLEMTTKRKIIGRLVPCRCFRGEEEIISVLDYSHCSLQQVPKEVFNFERTLEELYLDANQIEELPKQLFNCQALRKLSIPDNDLSNLPTTIASLVNLKELDISKNGVQEFPENIKCCKCLTIIEASVNPISKLPDGFTQLLNLTQLYLNDAFLEFLPANFGRLVKLRILELRENHLKTLPKSMHKLAQLERLDLGNNEFGELPEVLDQIQNLRELWMDNNALQVLPGSIGKLKMLVYLDMSKNRIETVDMDISGCEALEDLLLSSNMLQQLPDSIGLLKKLTTLKVDDNQLTMLPNTIGNLSLLEEFDCSCNELESLPSTIGYLHSLRTLAVDENFLPELPREIGSCKNVTVMSLRSNKLEFLPEEIGQMQKLRVLNLSDNRLKNLPFSFTKLKELAALWLSDNQSKALIPLQTEAHPETKQRVLTNYMFPQQPRGDEGKLSSIKLTF
;
A
#
# COMPACT_ATOMS: atom_id res chain seq x y z
N VAL A 1 -2.34 19.71 -31.70
CA VAL A 1 -1.36 19.05 -32.58
C VAL A 1 -1.18 17.64 -32.07
N GLN A 2 -1.24 16.69 -33.00
CA GLN A 2 -1.31 15.22 -32.91
C GLN A 2 -0.73 14.50 -31.68
N CYS A 3 -1.47 13.51 -31.20
CA CYS A 3 -0.99 12.12 -31.10
C CYS A 3 -2.17 11.19 -31.44
N LEU A 4 -2.08 10.54 -32.61
CA LEU A 4 -2.94 9.46 -33.06
C LEU A 4 -2.14 8.17 -32.88
N GLU A 5 -2.64 7.22 -32.11
CA GLU A 5 -2.10 5.86 -32.10
C GLU A 5 -3.17 4.88 -32.58
N MET A 6 -2.81 4.15 -33.64
CA MET A 6 -3.62 3.11 -34.26
C MET A 6 -3.64 1.86 -33.37
N THR A 7 -4.82 1.29 -33.13
CA THR A 7 -4.93 -0.13 -32.79
C THR A 7 -6.02 -0.83 -33.60
N THR A 8 -5.71 -2.09 -33.92
CA THR A 8 -6.33 -2.90 -34.96
C THR A 8 -7.61 -3.61 -34.50
N LYS A 9 -8.75 -2.99 -34.84
CA LYS A 9 -10.06 -3.55 -35.26
C LYS A 9 -11.00 -2.34 -35.26
N ARG A 10 -11.36 -1.82 -36.44
CA ARG A 10 -12.02 -0.50 -36.68
C ARG A 10 -13.00 -0.06 -35.57
N LYS A 11 -12.49 0.52 -34.49
CA LYS A 11 -13.19 1.39 -33.54
C LYS A 11 -12.70 2.79 -33.88
N ILE A 12 -13.52 3.58 -34.56
CA ILE A 12 -13.16 4.96 -34.90
C ILE A 12 -13.43 5.80 -33.66
N ILE A 13 -12.37 6.40 -33.11
CA ILE A 13 -12.47 7.38 -32.02
C ILE A 13 -12.81 8.73 -32.67
N GLY A 14 -14.03 9.19 -32.48
CA GLY A 14 -14.45 10.51 -32.97
C GLY A 14 -14.14 11.60 -31.95
N ARG A 15 -13.15 12.47 -32.21
CA ARG A 15 -13.11 13.83 -31.65
C ARG A 15 -13.73 14.77 -32.68
N LEU A 16 -14.99 15.14 -32.48
CA LEU A 16 -15.71 16.02 -33.41
C LEU A 16 -15.16 17.46 -33.33
N VAL A 17 -14.11 17.74 -34.10
CA VAL A 17 -13.83 19.10 -34.57
C VAL A 17 -14.71 19.31 -35.81
N PRO A 18 -15.57 20.35 -35.86
CA PRO A 18 -16.52 20.51 -36.94
C PRO A 18 -15.81 20.84 -38.25
N CYS A 19 -15.63 19.85 -39.14
CA CYS A 19 -15.15 20.06 -40.50
C CYS A 19 -16.18 19.53 -41.50
N ARG A 20 -16.80 20.44 -42.27
CA ARG A 20 -17.94 20.17 -43.18
C ARG A 20 -17.54 19.53 -44.53
N CYS A 21 -16.57 18.62 -44.55
CA CYS A 21 -15.89 18.24 -45.81
C CYS A 21 -15.99 16.77 -46.25
N PHE A 22 -16.78 15.90 -45.64
CA PHE A 22 -16.92 14.52 -46.13
C PHE A 22 -18.38 14.06 -46.18
N ARG A 23 -18.88 13.86 -47.40
CA ARG A 23 -20.07 13.08 -47.74
C ARG A 23 -19.59 11.71 -48.21
N GLY A 24 -20.11 10.60 -47.67
CA GLY A 24 -20.15 9.36 -48.47
C GLY A 24 -20.04 7.99 -47.80
N GLU A 25 -19.69 7.85 -46.52
CA GLU A 25 -19.78 6.57 -45.80
C GLU A 25 -20.44 6.81 -44.44
N GLU A 26 -21.45 6.02 -44.07
CA GLU A 26 -21.99 6.02 -42.71
C GLU A 26 -20.90 5.46 -41.78
N GLU A 27 -20.03 6.34 -41.29
CA GLU A 27 -19.00 5.97 -40.31
C GLU A 27 -19.68 5.42 -39.06
N ILE A 28 -19.44 4.14 -38.78
CA ILE A 28 -19.88 3.48 -37.55
C ILE A 28 -18.98 3.99 -36.43
N ILE A 29 -19.38 5.07 -35.77
CA ILE A 29 -18.69 5.58 -34.59
C ILE A 29 -19.15 4.78 -33.37
N SER A 30 -18.24 3.97 -32.84
CA SER A 30 -18.49 3.15 -31.65
C SER A 30 -17.87 3.72 -30.38
N VAL A 31 -16.98 4.72 -30.49
CA VAL A 31 -16.27 5.32 -29.36
C VAL A 31 -16.30 6.84 -29.49
N LEU A 32 -16.77 7.51 -28.44
CA LEU A 32 -16.73 8.96 -28.31
C LEU A 32 -15.97 9.35 -27.05
N ASP A 33 -14.98 10.23 -27.22
CA ASP A 33 -14.19 10.80 -26.13
C ASP A 33 -14.42 12.31 -26.08
N TYR A 34 -15.09 12.73 -25.01
CA TYR A 34 -15.39 14.11 -24.67
C TYR A 34 -14.77 14.51 -23.32
N SER A 35 -13.70 13.83 -22.90
CA SER A 35 -13.01 14.14 -21.67
C SER A 35 -12.30 15.50 -21.74
N HIS A 36 -12.22 16.22 -20.61
CA HIS A 36 -11.56 17.52 -20.47
C HIS A 36 -12.06 18.60 -21.45
N CYS A 37 -13.36 18.60 -21.76
CA CYS A 37 -13.95 19.51 -22.73
C CYS A 37 -14.71 20.68 -22.08
N SER A 38 -14.66 20.82 -20.75
CA SER A 38 -15.41 21.84 -19.97
C SER A 38 -16.91 21.84 -20.28
N LEU A 39 -17.48 20.64 -20.47
CA LEU A 39 -18.88 20.45 -20.82
C LEU A 39 -19.76 20.61 -19.59
N GLN A 40 -20.84 21.39 -19.71
CA GLN A 40 -21.89 21.46 -18.69
C GLN A 40 -22.98 20.40 -18.87
N GLN A 41 -23.09 19.83 -20.08
CA GLN A 41 -24.08 18.83 -20.45
C GLN A 41 -23.49 17.88 -21.49
N VAL A 42 -24.05 16.67 -21.58
CA VAL A 42 -23.69 15.72 -22.64
C VAL A 42 -24.07 16.31 -24.02
N PRO A 43 -23.14 16.39 -24.99
CA PRO A 43 -23.40 16.98 -26.31
C PRO A 43 -24.49 16.23 -27.07
N LYS A 44 -25.37 16.96 -27.77
CA LYS A 44 -26.50 16.37 -28.53
C LYS A 44 -26.03 15.48 -29.68
N GLU A 45 -24.84 15.74 -30.19
CA GLU A 45 -24.19 15.02 -31.28
C GLU A 45 -23.90 13.56 -30.92
N VAL A 46 -23.73 13.25 -29.62
CA VAL A 46 -23.60 11.87 -29.13
C VAL A 46 -24.77 11.00 -29.59
N PHE A 47 -25.98 11.55 -29.59
CA PHE A 47 -27.20 10.81 -29.91
C PHE A 47 -27.37 10.53 -31.42
N ASN A 48 -26.55 11.13 -32.28
CA ASN A 48 -26.49 10.73 -33.69
C ASN A 48 -25.97 9.30 -33.86
N PHE A 49 -25.27 8.77 -32.85
CA PHE A 49 -24.66 7.45 -32.83
C PHE A 49 -25.38 6.48 -31.88
N GLU A 50 -26.61 6.77 -31.47
CA GLU A 50 -27.42 5.97 -30.51
C GLU A 50 -27.39 4.46 -30.79
N ARG A 51 -27.40 4.06 -32.07
CA ARG A 51 -27.42 2.65 -32.48
C ARG A 51 -26.06 1.96 -32.50
N THR A 52 -24.96 2.72 -32.50
CA THR A 52 -23.61 2.22 -32.76
C THR A 52 -22.63 2.50 -31.63
N LEU A 53 -22.91 3.47 -30.76
CA LEU A 53 -22.06 3.87 -29.65
C LEU A 53 -21.90 2.75 -28.62
N GLU A 54 -20.67 2.27 -28.45
CA GLU A 54 -20.29 1.25 -27.47
C GLU A 54 -19.54 1.84 -26.27
N GLU A 55 -18.80 2.94 -26.44
CA GLU A 55 -18.01 3.56 -25.37
C GLU A 55 -18.16 5.08 -25.40
N LEU A 56 -18.45 5.66 -24.23
CA LEU A 56 -18.57 7.09 -24.04
C LEU A 56 -17.73 7.53 -22.84
N TYR A 57 -16.80 8.45 -23.09
CA TYR A 57 -15.95 9.08 -22.08
C TYR A 57 -16.34 10.55 -21.93
N LEU A 58 -16.61 10.97 -20.69
CA LEU A 58 -17.11 12.30 -20.31
C LEU A 58 -16.30 12.87 -19.12
N ASP A 59 -15.08 12.39 -18.96
CA ASP A 59 -14.23 12.60 -17.78
C ASP A 59 -13.85 14.08 -17.61
N ALA A 60 -13.73 14.54 -16.37
CA ALA A 60 -13.23 15.89 -16.05
C ALA A 60 -14.00 16.99 -16.79
N ASN A 61 -15.32 17.03 -16.56
CA ASN A 61 -16.24 18.03 -17.09
C ASN A 61 -17.08 18.62 -15.93
N GLN A 62 -18.15 19.34 -16.23
CA GLN A 62 -19.05 20.00 -15.26
C GLN A 62 -20.50 19.51 -15.46
N ILE A 63 -20.66 18.21 -15.74
CA ILE A 63 -21.95 17.63 -16.08
C ILE A 63 -22.71 17.32 -14.78
N GLU A 64 -23.83 18.02 -14.58
CA GLU A 64 -24.68 17.85 -13.40
C GLU A 64 -25.69 16.69 -13.54
N GLU A 65 -26.12 16.38 -14.77
CA GLU A 65 -27.12 15.36 -15.05
C GLU A 65 -26.89 14.62 -16.38
N LEU A 66 -27.25 13.34 -16.41
CA LEU A 66 -27.27 12.53 -17.62
C LEU A 66 -28.62 12.64 -18.34
N PRO A 67 -28.66 13.06 -19.62
CA PRO A 67 -29.91 13.25 -20.33
C PRO A 67 -30.59 11.91 -20.67
N LYS A 68 -31.93 11.90 -20.68
CA LYS A 68 -32.73 10.69 -20.92
C LYS A 68 -32.38 9.95 -22.22
N GLN A 69 -32.01 10.71 -23.26
CA GLN A 69 -31.61 10.20 -24.58
C GLN A 69 -30.38 9.30 -24.52
N LEU A 70 -29.47 9.51 -23.56
CA LEU A 70 -28.28 8.67 -23.39
C LEU A 70 -28.67 7.20 -23.15
N PHE A 71 -29.75 6.96 -22.40
CA PHE A 71 -30.21 5.62 -22.06
C PHE A 71 -30.89 4.87 -23.21
N ASN A 72 -31.05 5.52 -24.37
CA ASN A 72 -31.43 4.86 -25.62
C ASN A 72 -30.23 4.22 -26.35
N CYS A 73 -28.99 4.52 -25.93
CA CYS A 73 -27.78 3.95 -26.52
C CYS A 73 -27.61 2.48 -26.09
N GLN A 74 -28.43 1.58 -26.64
CA GLN A 74 -28.52 0.17 -26.23
C GLN A 74 -27.23 -0.62 -26.51
N ALA A 75 -26.36 -0.14 -27.40
CA ALA A 75 -25.06 -0.74 -27.68
C ALA A 75 -23.98 -0.39 -26.65
N LEU A 76 -24.24 0.57 -25.74
CA LEU A 76 -23.25 1.08 -24.81
C LEU A 76 -22.77 -0.02 -23.85
N ARG A 77 -21.46 -0.22 -23.84
CA ARG A 77 -20.72 -1.19 -23.01
C ARG A 77 -19.89 -0.48 -21.95
N LYS A 78 -19.43 0.74 -22.22
CA LYS A 78 -18.66 1.54 -21.28
C LYS A 78 -19.19 2.96 -21.20
N LEU A 79 -19.45 3.40 -19.97
CA LEU A 79 -19.77 4.78 -19.65
C LEU A 79 -18.79 5.25 -18.59
N SER A 80 -17.97 6.24 -18.92
CA SER A 80 -17.02 6.86 -18.01
C SER A 80 -17.36 8.35 -17.88
N ILE A 81 -17.57 8.80 -16.64
CA ILE A 81 -17.86 10.18 -16.27
C ILE A 81 -17.20 10.58 -14.94
N PRO A 82 -15.92 10.21 -14.68
CA PRO A 82 -15.26 10.63 -13.46
C PRO A 82 -15.03 12.14 -13.42
N ASP A 83 -14.92 12.70 -12.21
CA ASP A 83 -14.58 14.12 -11.99
C ASP A 83 -15.59 15.06 -12.68
N ASN A 84 -16.83 14.99 -12.22
CA ASN A 84 -17.97 15.78 -12.70
C ASN A 84 -18.87 16.18 -11.52
N ASP A 85 -19.97 16.88 -11.80
CA ASP A 85 -20.91 17.40 -10.79
C ASP A 85 -22.18 16.53 -10.66
N LEU A 86 -22.12 15.24 -11.01
CA LEU A 86 -23.30 14.36 -11.04
C LEU A 86 -23.82 14.11 -9.63
N SER A 87 -25.04 14.57 -9.33
CA SER A 87 -25.65 14.40 -8.00
C SER A 87 -26.36 13.06 -7.80
N ASN A 88 -26.86 12.45 -8.88
CA ASN A 88 -27.67 11.23 -8.81
C ASN A 88 -27.55 10.41 -10.10
N LEU A 89 -27.65 9.08 -9.97
CA LEU A 89 -27.79 8.19 -11.12
C LEU A 89 -29.28 7.90 -11.39
N PRO A 90 -29.84 8.28 -12.55
CA PRO A 90 -31.27 8.12 -12.80
C PRO A 90 -31.67 6.65 -12.95
N THR A 91 -32.92 6.32 -12.59
CA THR A 91 -33.46 4.95 -12.70
C THR A 91 -33.44 4.39 -14.13
N THR A 92 -33.36 5.26 -15.14
CA THR A 92 -33.24 4.92 -16.56
C THR A 92 -31.89 4.30 -16.93
N ILE A 93 -30.88 4.35 -16.06
CA ILE A 93 -29.61 3.60 -16.24
C ILE A 93 -29.88 2.11 -16.51
N ALA A 94 -30.96 1.58 -15.93
CA ALA A 94 -31.44 0.21 -16.10
C ALA A 94 -31.70 -0.19 -17.56
N SER A 95 -31.89 0.78 -18.46
CA SER A 95 -32.06 0.54 -19.89
C SER A 95 -30.76 0.20 -20.61
N LEU A 96 -29.59 0.48 -20.02
CA LEU A 96 -28.28 0.13 -20.59
C LEU A 96 -27.93 -1.33 -20.27
N VAL A 97 -28.70 -2.26 -20.84
CA VAL A 97 -28.61 -3.69 -20.52
C VAL A 97 -27.29 -4.36 -20.94
N ASN A 98 -26.56 -3.74 -21.88
CA ASN A 98 -25.27 -4.21 -22.39
C ASN A 98 -24.06 -3.56 -21.70
N LEU A 99 -24.31 -2.66 -20.73
CA LEU A 99 -23.26 -1.96 -19.99
C LEU A 99 -22.41 -2.97 -19.22
N LYS A 100 -21.09 -2.87 -19.37
CA LYS A 100 -20.07 -3.72 -18.74
C LYS A 100 -19.22 -2.94 -17.75
N GLU A 101 -18.90 -1.70 -18.09
CA GLU A 101 -18.06 -0.83 -17.28
C GLU A 101 -18.81 0.48 -17.03
N LEU A 102 -18.94 0.83 -15.76
CA LEU A 102 -19.49 2.11 -15.31
C LEU A 102 -18.48 2.76 -14.39
N ASP A 103 -17.97 3.92 -14.78
CA ASP A 103 -17.13 4.77 -13.95
C ASP A 103 -17.85 6.10 -13.73
N ILE A 104 -18.21 6.33 -12.47
CA ILE A 104 -18.87 7.55 -11.96
C ILE A 104 -18.07 8.13 -10.79
N SER A 105 -16.78 7.81 -10.67
CA SER A 105 -15.97 8.25 -9.53
C SER A 105 -15.83 9.77 -9.44
N LYS A 106 -15.52 10.32 -8.26
CA LYS A 106 -15.34 11.77 -8.04
C LYS A 106 -16.54 12.58 -8.54
N ASN A 107 -17.72 12.25 -8.03
CA ASN A 107 -18.97 12.95 -8.30
C ASN A 107 -19.72 13.19 -6.98
N GLY A 108 -20.95 13.69 -7.05
CA GLY A 108 -21.84 13.91 -5.91
C GLY A 108 -22.92 12.83 -5.74
N VAL A 109 -22.72 11.60 -6.25
CA VAL A 109 -23.76 10.57 -6.27
C VAL A 109 -24.06 10.04 -4.87
N GLN A 110 -25.30 10.20 -4.41
CA GLN A 110 -25.71 9.82 -3.05
C GLN A 110 -26.17 8.38 -2.89
N GLU A 111 -26.76 7.79 -3.93
CA GLU A 111 -27.21 6.40 -3.93
C GLU A 111 -27.29 5.83 -5.35
N PHE A 112 -27.15 4.50 -5.44
CA PHE A 112 -27.52 3.78 -6.67
C PHE A 112 -29.04 3.54 -6.71
N PRO A 113 -29.68 3.62 -7.88
CA PRO A 113 -31.08 3.27 -8.04
C PRO A 113 -31.29 1.75 -7.92
N GLU A 114 -32.38 1.33 -7.29
CA GLU A 114 -32.77 -0.09 -7.15
C GLU A 114 -32.84 -0.85 -8.49
N ASN A 115 -33.12 -0.14 -9.59
CA ASN A 115 -33.20 -0.70 -10.93
C ASN A 115 -31.83 -1.01 -11.56
N ILE A 116 -30.71 -0.68 -10.92
CA ILE A 116 -29.35 -1.02 -11.41
C ILE A 116 -29.20 -2.53 -11.66
N LYS A 117 -30.00 -3.36 -10.95
CA LYS A 117 -30.13 -4.81 -11.17
C LYS A 117 -30.40 -5.25 -12.61
N CYS A 118 -30.94 -4.36 -13.45
CA CYS A 118 -31.21 -4.64 -14.86
C CYS A 118 -29.94 -4.61 -15.73
N CYS A 119 -28.87 -3.94 -15.30
CA CYS A 119 -27.57 -3.88 -15.98
C CYS A 119 -26.77 -5.17 -15.75
N LYS A 120 -27.34 -6.31 -16.15
CA LYS A 120 -26.83 -7.67 -15.86
C LYS A 120 -25.46 -7.96 -16.47
N CYS A 121 -25.01 -7.17 -17.44
CA CYS A 121 -23.71 -7.29 -18.07
C CYS A 121 -22.58 -6.58 -17.32
N LEU A 122 -22.88 -5.80 -16.26
CA LEU A 122 -21.86 -5.06 -15.51
C LEU A 122 -20.84 -6.02 -14.91
N THR A 123 -19.58 -5.74 -15.19
CA THR A 123 -18.39 -6.45 -14.72
C THR A 123 -17.49 -5.56 -13.87
N ILE A 124 -17.48 -4.26 -14.13
CA ILE A 124 -16.65 -3.28 -13.41
C ILE A 124 -17.53 -2.08 -13.05
N ILE A 125 -17.50 -1.71 -11.77
CA ILE A 125 -18.08 -0.46 -11.28
C ILE A 125 -16.99 0.27 -10.51
N GLU A 126 -16.69 1.49 -10.95
CA GLU A 126 -15.86 2.46 -10.25
C GLU A 126 -16.77 3.61 -9.81
N ALA A 127 -16.94 3.75 -8.50
CA ALA A 127 -17.81 4.76 -7.90
C ALA A 127 -17.17 5.43 -6.67
N SER A 128 -15.83 5.32 -6.55
CA SER A 128 -15.07 5.93 -5.48
C SER A 128 -15.23 7.45 -5.45
N VAL A 129 -15.05 8.08 -4.29
CA VAL A 129 -15.19 9.52 -4.08
C VAL A 129 -16.61 9.99 -4.48
N ASN A 130 -17.60 9.43 -3.80
CA ASN A 130 -19.02 9.80 -3.92
C ASN A 130 -19.71 9.62 -2.56
N PRO A 131 -20.67 10.45 -2.15
CA PRO A 131 -21.37 10.31 -0.87
C PRO A 131 -22.40 9.15 -0.82
N ILE A 132 -22.01 7.93 -1.19
CA ILE A 132 -22.86 6.73 -1.29
C ILE A 132 -23.08 6.09 0.09
N SER A 133 -24.00 6.64 0.87
CA SER A 133 -24.31 6.13 2.22
C SER A 133 -24.72 4.65 2.27
N LYS A 134 -25.32 4.11 1.20
CA LYS A 134 -25.79 2.72 1.13
C LYS A 134 -25.86 2.19 -0.30
N LEU A 135 -25.72 0.88 -0.44
CA LEU A 135 -26.05 0.16 -1.67
C LEU A 135 -27.49 -0.40 -1.60
N PRO A 136 -28.29 -0.30 -2.67
CA PRO A 136 -29.65 -0.86 -2.70
C PRO A 136 -29.64 -2.39 -2.80
N ASP A 137 -30.73 -3.07 -2.42
CA ASP A 137 -30.85 -4.53 -2.47
C ASP A 137 -30.66 -5.09 -3.90
N GLY A 138 -31.15 -4.34 -4.90
CA GLY A 138 -30.97 -4.63 -6.32
C GLY A 138 -29.51 -4.73 -6.74
N PHE A 139 -28.59 -4.06 -6.04
CA PHE A 139 -27.15 -4.11 -6.33
C PHE A 139 -26.59 -5.54 -6.26
N THR A 140 -27.11 -6.35 -5.33
CA THR A 140 -26.72 -7.76 -5.15
C THR A 140 -27.18 -8.68 -6.29
N GLN A 141 -27.90 -8.16 -7.29
CA GLN A 141 -28.29 -8.88 -8.51
C GLN A 141 -27.30 -8.72 -9.67
N LEU A 142 -26.23 -7.95 -9.50
CA LEU A 142 -25.18 -7.77 -10.51
C LEU A 142 -24.24 -8.98 -10.54
N LEU A 143 -24.77 -10.15 -10.91
CA LEU A 143 -24.10 -11.46 -10.77
C LEU A 143 -22.84 -11.63 -11.66
N ASN A 144 -22.60 -10.69 -12.57
CA ASN A 144 -21.40 -10.67 -13.42
C ASN A 144 -20.31 -9.73 -12.91
N LEU A 145 -20.54 -9.03 -11.80
CA LEU A 145 -19.57 -8.08 -11.25
C LEU A 145 -18.30 -8.80 -10.82
N THR A 146 -17.16 -8.28 -11.29
CA THR A 146 -15.82 -8.80 -11.05
C THR A 146 -14.95 -7.82 -10.28
N GLN A 147 -15.19 -6.52 -10.45
CA GLN A 147 -14.45 -5.46 -9.79
C GLN A 147 -15.44 -4.41 -9.29
N LEU A 148 -15.31 -4.02 -8.03
CA LEU A 148 -16.11 -2.99 -7.42
C LEU A 148 -15.20 -2.08 -6.59
N TYR A 149 -15.18 -0.80 -6.96
CA TYR A 149 -14.43 0.23 -6.29
C TYR A 149 -15.40 1.25 -5.68
N LEU A 150 -15.35 1.38 -4.37
CA LEU A 150 -16.20 2.22 -3.54
C LEU A 150 -15.33 2.88 -2.46
N ASN A 151 -14.14 3.35 -2.83
CA ASN A 151 -13.25 4.04 -1.91
C ASN A 151 -13.82 5.44 -1.62
N ASP A 152 -13.71 5.96 -0.39
CA ASP A 152 -14.25 7.29 -0.04
C ASP A 152 -15.74 7.42 -0.43
N ALA A 153 -16.54 6.44 0.01
CA ALA A 153 -17.94 6.31 -0.36
C ALA A 153 -18.93 6.60 0.79
N PHE A 154 -18.44 6.85 2.02
CA PHE A 154 -19.25 7.03 3.24
C PHE A 154 -20.14 5.84 3.61
N LEU A 155 -19.80 4.62 3.17
CA LEU A 155 -20.57 3.42 3.46
C LEU A 155 -20.46 3.02 4.94
N GLU A 156 -21.60 2.84 5.59
CA GLU A 156 -21.66 2.30 6.96
C GLU A 156 -21.80 0.78 6.99
N PHE A 157 -22.42 0.19 5.96
CA PHE A 157 -22.62 -1.25 5.85
C PHE A 157 -22.79 -1.70 4.39
N LEU A 158 -22.50 -2.98 4.15
CA LEU A 158 -22.85 -3.67 2.91
C LEU A 158 -24.18 -4.45 3.07
N PRO A 159 -24.99 -4.60 2.01
CA PRO A 159 -26.23 -5.37 2.05
C PRO A 159 -26.05 -6.81 2.58
N ALA A 160 -27.01 -7.34 3.33
CA ALA A 160 -26.91 -8.66 3.97
C ALA A 160 -26.64 -9.80 2.96
N ASN A 161 -27.11 -9.67 1.71
CA ASN A 161 -26.95 -10.65 0.63
C ASN A 161 -25.76 -10.37 -0.30
N PHE A 162 -24.76 -9.57 0.12
CA PHE A 162 -23.60 -9.20 -0.69
C PHE A 162 -22.86 -10.39 -1.31
N GLY A 163 -22.83 -11.53 -0.60
CA GLY A 163 -22.26 -12.79 -1.09
C GLY A 163 -22.86 -13.37 -2.37
N ARG A 164 -23.93 -12.78 -2.93
CA ARG A 164 -24.44 -13.16 -4.26
C ARG A 164 -23.50 -12.80 -5.41
N LEU A 165 -22.58 -11.86 -5.20
CA LEU A 165 -21.60 -11.41 -6.18
C LEU A 165 -20.44 -12.42 -6.34
N VAL A 166 -20.76 -13.68 -6.61
CA VAL A 166 -19.80 -14.81 -6.56
C VAL A 166 -18.63 -14.73 -7.54
N LYS A 167 -18.71 -13.84 -8.54
CA LYS A 167 -17.64 -13.56 -9.51
C LYS A 167 -16.72 -12.40 -9.11
N LEU A 168 -16.99 -11.76 -7.98
CA LEU A 168 -16.21 -10.63 -7.51
C LEU A 168 -14.79 -11.09 -7.18
N ARG A 169 -13.80 -10.43 -7.77
CA ARG A 169 -12.37 -10.68 -7.62
C ARG A 169 -11.67 -9.55 -6.87
N ILE A 170 -12.10 -8.31 -7.11
CA ILE A 170 -11.57 -7.11 -6.48
C ILE A 170 -12.71 -6.36 -5.82
N LEU A 171 -12.56 -6.07 -4.53
CA LEU A 171 -13.45 -5.22 -3.76
C LEU A 171 -12.62 -4.19 -2.99
N GLU A 172 -12.76 -2.92 -3.34
CA GLU A 172 -12.11 -1.82 -2.64
C GLU A 172 -13.15 -0.95 -1.94
N LEU A 173 -12.97 -0.82 -0.63
CA LEU A 173 -13.86 -0.14 0.32
C LEU A 173 -13.05 0.75 1.26
N ARG A 174 -11.88 1.22 0.82
CA ARG A 174 -11.02 2.11 1.61
C ARG A 174 -11.76 3.40 1.96
N GLU A 175 -11.45 4.03 3.08
CA GLU A 175 -12.04 5.33 3.44
C GLU A 175 -13.57 5.28 3.53
N ASN A 176 -14.10 4.36 4.34
CA ASN A 176 -15.53 4.25 4.62
C ASN A 176 -15.78 4.20 6.14
N HIS A 177 -17.03 4.03 6.55
CA HIS A 177 -17.47 3.94 7.94
C HIS A 177 -17.83 2.50 8.33
N LEU A 178 -17.23 1.50 7.68
CA LEU A 178 -17.57 0.10 7.91
C LEU A 178 -17.06 -0.37 9.26
N LYS A 179 -17.94 -1.03 10.01
CA LYS A 179 -17.61 -1.69 11.29
C LYS A 179 -17.64 -3.20 11.22
N THR A 180 -18.41 -3.74 10.28
CA THR A 180 -18.65 -5.16 10.12
C THR A 180 -18.82 -5.51 8.65
N LEU A 181 -18.65 -6.79 8.32
CA LEU A 181 -18.94 -7.33 7.00
C LEU A 181 -20.12 -8.31 7.08
N PRO A 182 -20.99 -8.36 6.05
CA PRO A 182 -22.13 -9.26 6.06
C PRO A 182 -21.68 -10.72 5.99
N LYS A 183 -22.30 -11.57 6.82
CA LYS A 183 -22.00 -13.01 6.90
C LYS A 183 -22.06 -13.72 5.55
N SER A 184 -22.85 -13.24 4.59
CA SER A 184 -22.93 -13.86 3.26
C SER A 184 -21.65 -13.79 2.44
N MET A 185 -20.69 -12.93 2.79
CA MET A 185 -19.42 -12.76 2.05
C MET A 185 -18.56 -14.03 1.98
N HIS A 186 -18.79 -15.03 2.84
CA HIS A 186 -18.16 -16.35 2.71
C HIS A 186 -18.39 -17.00 1.33
N LYS A 187 -19.42 -16.58 0.59
CA LYS A 187 -19.73 -17.07 -0.76
C LYS A 187 -18.87 -16.45 -1.87
N LEU A 188 -18.08 -15.42 -1.58
CA LEU A 188 -17.22 -14.73 -2.54
C LEU A 188 -15.95 -15.56 -2.82
N ALA A 189 -16.16 -16.76 -3.38
CA ALA A 189 -15.10 -17.75 -3.59
C ALA A 189 -14.07 -17.31 -4.63
N GLN A 190 -14.30 -16.25 -5.41
CA GLN A 190 -13.33 -15.72 -6.38
C GLN A 190 -12.63 -14.46 -5.89
N LEU A 191 -12.90 -13.99 -4.67
CA LEU A 191 -12.31 -12.75 -4.16
C LEU A 191 -10.83 -12.95 -3.92
N GLU A 192 -10.01 -12.15 -4.60
CA GLU A 192 -8.56 -12.19 -4.58
C GLU A 192 -8.00 -10.96 -3.84
N ARG A 193 -8.64 -9.80 -3.97
CA ARG A 193 -8.21 -8.54 -3.35
C ARG A 193 -9.36 -7.90 -2.59
N LEU A 194 -9.10 -7.58 -1.32
CA LEU A 194 -10.02 -6.88 -0.44
C LEU A 194 -9.30 -5.73 0.25
N ASP A 195 -9.69 -4.49 -0.07
CA ASP A 195 -9.21 -3.29 0.62
C ASP A 195 -10.28 -2.74 1.56
N LEU A 196 -9.98 -2.73 2.85
CA LEU A 196 -10.80 -2.20 3.95
C LEU A 196 -10.02 -1.15 4.76
N GLY A 197 -8.94 -0.59 4.19
CA GLY A 197 -8.12 0.41 4.87
C GLY A 197 -8.93 1.65 5.25
N ASN A 198 -8.56 2.33 6.32
CA ASN A 198 -9.23 3.56 6.78
C ASN A 198 -10.76 3.37 6.98
N ASN A 199 -11.12 2.47 7.89
CA ASN A 199 -12.50 2.18 8.27
C ASN A 199 -12.63 2.19 9.82
N GLU A 200 -13.75 1.69 10.35
CA GLU A 200 -14.06 1.69 11.78
C GLU A 200 -14.07 0.27 12.37
N PHE A 201 -13.29 -0.67 11.81
CA PHE A 201 -13.20 -2.04 12.33
C PHE A 201 -12.47 -2.08 13.68
N GLY A 202 -13.16 -2.57 14.71
CA GLY A 202 -12.57 -2.84 16.04
C GLY A 202 -12.02 -4.25 16.20
N GLU A 203 -12.46 -5.19 15.35
CA GLU A 203 -12.02 -6.58 15.33
C GLU A 203 -11.93 -7.10 13.90
N LEU A 204 -11.12 -8.15 13.68
CA LEU A 204 -11.04 -8.80 12.37
C LEU A 204 -12.37 -9.50 12.07
N PRO A 205 -13.07 -9.16 10.97
CA PRO A 205 -14.37 -9.76 10.68
C PRO A 205 -14.28 -11.28 10.51
N GLU A 206 -15.07 -12.04 11.29
CA GLU A 206 -15.05 -13.51 11.27
C GLU A 206 -15.20 -14.10 9.87
N VAL A 207 -15.99 -13.45 9.00
CA VAL A 207 -16.26 -13.93 7.63
C VAL A 207 -15.02 -14.05 6.76
N LEU A 208 -13.95 -13.31 7.06
CA LEU A 208 -12.69 -13.40 6.33
C LEU A 208 -12.07 -14.79 6.41
N ASP A 209 -12.33 -15.52 7.51
CA ASP A 209 -11.80 -16.86 7.75
C ASP A 209 -12.27 -17.93 6.74
N GLN A 210 -13.25 -17.58 5.90
CA GLN A 210 -13.85 -18.42 4.86
C GLN A 210 -13.50 -18.00 3.42
N ILE A 211 -12.81 -16.87 3.21
CA ILE A 211 -12.47 -16.37 1.87
C ILE A 211 -11.11 -16.93 1.44
N GLN A 212 -11.06 -18.23 1.18
CA GLN A 212 -9.81 -18.99 1.01
C GLN A 212 -8.94 -18.58 -0.21
N ASN A 213 -9.52 -17.89 -1.19
CA ASN A 213 -8.80 -17.44 -2.39
C ASN A 213 -8.24 -16.01 -2.26
N LEU A 214 -8.38 -15.38 -1.10
CA LEU A 214 -7.86 -14.05 -0.85
C LEU A 214 -6.33 -14.05 -0.91
N ARG A 215 -5.77 -13.10 -1.67
CA ARG A 215 -4.34 -12.91 -1.92
C ARG A 215 -3.85 -11.59 -1.33
N GLU A 216 -4.67 -10.56 -1.38
CA GLU A 216 -4.35 -9.23 -0.86
C GLU A 216 -5.43 -8.79 0.13
N LEU A 217 -5.03 -8.50 1.36
CA LEU A 217 -5.89 -7.95 2.40
C LEU A 217 -5.26 -6.67 2.96
N TRP A 218 -5.99 -5.57 2.80
CA TRP A 218 -5.63 -4.29 3.42
C TRP A 218 -6.63 -3.98 4.52
N MET A 219 -6.14 -3.80 5.72
CA MET A 219 -6.89 -3.40 6.91
C MET A 219 -6.13 -2.32 7.70
N ASP A 220 -5.27 -1.56 7.03
CA ASP A 220 -4.54 -0.46 7.62
C ASP A 220 -5.48 0.64 8.13
N ASN A 221 -5.04 1.42 9.12
CA ASN A 221 -5.78 2.56 9.66
C ASN A 221 -7.20 2.19 10.15
N ASN A 222 -7.30 1.19 11.01
CA ASN A 222 -8.53 0.77 11.69
C ASN A 222 -8.31 0.84 13.22
N ALA A 223 -9.16 0.16 14.01
CA ALA A 223 -9.07 0.12 15.47
C ALA A 223 -8.84 -1.30 16.03
N LEU A 224 -8.20 -2.18 15.25
CA LEU A 224 -7.96 -3.58 15.62
C LEU A 224 -7.00 -3.68 16.80
N GLN A 225 -7.34 -4.50 17.81
CA GLN A 225 -6.51 -4.70 19.01
C GLN A 225 -5.68 -5.99 18.98
N VAL A 226 -6.09 -6.98 18.18
CA VAL A 226 -5.44 -8.28 18.07
C VAL A 226 -5.47 -8.71 16.61
N LEU A 227 -4.40 -9.36 16.14
CA LEU A 227 -4.41 -10.13 14.90
C LEU A 227 -4.68 -11.61 15.27
N PRO A 228 -5.94 -12.09 15.15
CA PRO A 228 -6.33 -13.41 15.64
C PRO A 228 -5.83 -14.54 14.75
N GLY A 229 -5.72 -15.74 15.31
CA GLY A 229 -5.24 -16.94 14.60
C GLY A 229 -6.10 -17.36 13.40
N SER A 230 -7.35 -16.88 13.30
CA SER A 230 -8.22 -17.11 12.15
C SER A 230 -7.63 -16.60 10.83
N ILE A 231 -6.74 -15.60 10.87
CA ILE A 231 -6.01 -15.12 9.69
C ILE A 231 -5.19 -16.25 9.03
N GLY A 232 -4.66 -17.19 9.83
CA GLY A 232 -3.88 -18.34 9.37
C GLY A 232 -4.65 -19.29 8.45
N LYS A 233 -5.97 -19.17 8.36
CA LYS A 233 -6.78 -19.94 7.39
C LYS A 233 -6.61 -19.44 5.96
N LEU A 234 -6.13 -18.21 5.76
CA LEU A 234 -5.93 -17.58 4.45
C LEU A 234 -4.60 -18.04 3.81
N LYS A 235 -4.54 -19.31 3.43
CA LYS A 235 -3.31 -19.93 2.91
C LYS A 235 -2.77 -19.32 1.61
N MET A 236 -3.62 -18.65 0.84
CA MET A 236 -3.28 -18.00 -0.42
C MET A 236 -2.88 -16.54 -0.26
N LEU A 237 -2.92 -16.00 0.96
CA LEU A 237 -2.61 -14.61 1.25
C LEU A 237 -1.13 -14.35 0.98
N VAL A 238 -0.86 -13.38 0.12
CA VAL A 238 0.47 -12.94 -0.31
C VAL A 238 0.82 -11.61 0.34
N TYR A 239 -0.15 -10.71 0.47
CA TYR A 239 0.00 -9.38 1.02
C TYR A 239 -0.99 -9.16 2.17
N LEU A 240 -0.47 -8.77 3.34
CA LEU A 240 -1.26 -8.41 4.51
C LEU A 240 -0.78 -7.09 5.09
N ASP A 241 -1.61 -6.06 4.99
CA ASP A 241 -1.37 -4.77 5.64
C ASP A 241 -2.35 -4.55 6.80
N MET A 242 -1.78 -4.48 8.01
CA MET A 242 -2.48 -4.24 9.26
C MET A 242 -1.91 -3.00 9.97
N SER A 243 -1.20 -2.14 9.24
CA SER A 243 -0.51 -0.97 9.79
C SER A 243 -1.49 0.04 10.38
N LYS A 244 -1.04 0.91 11.29
CA LYS A 244 -1.85 1.99 11.89
C LYS A 244 -3.13 1.46 12.56
N ASN A 245 -3.01 0.37 13.31
CA ASN A 245 -4.08 -0.15 14.16
C ASN A 245 -3.70 0.06 15.64
N ARG A 246 -4.30 -0.73 16.54
CA ARG A 246 -3.97 -0.75 17.97
C ARG A 246 -3.55 -2.16 18.39
N ILE A 247 -2.93 -2.91 17.49
CA ILE A 247 -2.67 -4.33 17.67
C ILE A 247 -1.62 -4.51 18.77
N GLU A 248 -2.00 -5.18 19.85
CA GLU A 248 -1.11 -5.50 20.97
C GLU A 248 -0.46 -6.88 20.81
N THR A 249 -1.15 -7.80 20.14
CA THR A 249 -0.69 -9.19 19.98
C THR A 249 -0.99 -9.75 18.59
N VAL A 250 -0.07 -10.57 18.09
CA VAL A 250 -0.24 -11.42 16.91
C VAL A 250 -0.30 -12.87 17.35
N ASP A 251 -1.36 -13.57 16.96
CA ASP A 251 -1.54 -14.98 17.28
C ASP A 251 -0.52 -15.87 16.56
N MET A 252 -0.16 -17.00 17.17
CA MET A 252 0.83 -17.93 16.62
C MET A 252 0.38 -18.57 15.30
N ASP A 253 -0.93 -18.70 15.08
CA ASP A 253 -1.49 -19.30 13.86
C ASP A 253 -1.32 -18.41 12.62
N ILE A 254 -0.75 -17.20 12.73
CA ILE A 254 -0.32 -16.37 11.57
C ILE A 254 0.54 -17.18 10.58
N SER A 255 1.32 -18.13 11.09
CA SER A 255 2.14 -19.06 10.31
C SER A 255 1.36 -19.91 9.29
N GLY A 256 0.03 -20.01 9.42
CA GLY A 256 -0.84 -20.64 8.44
C GLY A 256 -0.98 -19.87 7.11
N CYS A 257 -0.56 -18.60 7.06
CA CYS A 257 -0.45 -17.81 5.82
C CYS A 257 0.78 -18.25 5.01
N GLU A 258 0.79 -19.49 4.53
CA GLU A 258 1.94 -20.16 3.89
C GLU A 258 2.44 -19.46 2.61
N ALA A 259 1.58 -18.64 1.99
CA ALA A 259 1.90 -17.87 0.79
C ALA A 259 2.41 -16.44 1.06
N LEU A 260 2.50 -16.00 2.33
CA LEU A 260 2.72 -14.60 2.66
C LEU A 260 4.12 -14.13 2.26
N GLU A 261 4.18 -13.04 1.51
CA GLU A 261 5.39 -12.38 1.00
C GLU A 261 5.58 -11.03 1.69
N ASP A 262 4.50 -10.25 1.86
CA ASP A 262 4.54 -8.94 2.52
C ASP A 262 3.64 -8.93 3.76
N LEU A 263 4.25 -8.62 4.91
CA LEU A 263 3.55 -8.43 6.18
C LEU A 263 3.89 -7.06 6.78
N LEU A 264 2.89 -6.18 6.80
CA LEU A 264 3.01 -4.83 7.34
C LEU A 264 2.21 -4.72 8.64
N LEU A 265 2.93 -4.45 9.73
CA LEU A 265 2.41 -4.29 11.10
C LEU A 265 2.85 -2.93 11.68
N SER A 266 3.28 -1.99 10.85
CA SER A 266 3.81 -0.69 11.26
C SER A 266 2.79 0.14 12.05
N SER A 267 3.23 0.99 12.98
CA SER A 267 2.34 1.87 13.77
C SER A 267 1.25 1.09 14.53
N ASN A 268 1.67 0.19 15.41
CA ASN A 268 0.80 -0.61 16.28
C ASN A 268 1.31 -0.55 17.74
N MET A 269 0.78 -1.41 18.61
CA MET A 269 1.11 -1.46 20.04
C MET A 269 1.80 -2.79 20.40
N LEU A 270 2.50 -3.41 19.45
CA LEU A 270 3.10 -4.74 19.64
C LEU A 270 4.27 -4.67 20.62
N GLN A 271 4.23 -5.50 21.66
CA GLN A 271 5.34 -5.64 22.62
C GLN A 271 6.30 -6.78 22.26
N GLN A 272 5.81 -7.75 21.50
CA GLN A 272 6.57 -8.90 21.03
C GLN A 272 5.98 -9.45 19.71
N LEU A 273 6.81 -10.17 18.96
CA LEU A 273 6.36 -11.01 17.84
C LEU A 273 6.33 -12.48 18.28
N PRO A 274 5.35 -13.28 17.84
CA PRO A 274 5.33 -14.72 18.12
C PRO A 274 6.47 -15.44 17.41
N ASP A 275 7.01 -16.49 18.02
CA ASP A 275 8.06 -17.33 17.41
C ASP A 275 7.64 -17.92 16.05
N SER A 276 6.34 -18.13 15.85
CA SER A 276 5.77 -18.66 14.61
C SER A 276 5.97 -17.74 13.41
N ILE A 277 6.34 -16.47 13.60
CA ILE A 277 6.68 -15.54 12.51
C ILE A 277 7.77 -16.13 11.61
N GLY A 278 8.77 -16.80 12.21
CA GLY A 278 9.87 -17.45 11.50
C GLY A 278 9.46 -18.67 10.66
N LEU A 279 8.19 -19.06 10.67
CA LEU A 279 7.64 -20.12 9.81
C LEU A 279 7.13 -19.59 8.46
N LEU A 280 7.00 -18.27 8.29
CA LEU A 280 6.58 -17.63 7.03
C LEU A 280 7.72 -17.66 5.99
N LYS A 281 7.97 -18.83 5.39
CA LYS A 281 9.16 -19.08 4.54
C LYS A 281 9.22 -18.28 3.26
N LYS A 282 8.11 -17.68 2.83
CA LYS A 282 8.02 -16.86 1.62
C LYS A 282 8.15 -15.36 1.89
N LEU A 283 8.24 -14.95 3.16
CA LEU A 283 8.25 -13.54 3.51
C LEU A 283 9.49 -12.84 2.93
N THR A 284 9.24 -11.81 2.13
CA THR A 284 10.23 -10.93 1.50
C THR A 284 10.28 -9.56 2.17
N THR A 285 9.14 -9.10 2.71
CA THR A 285 9.03 -7.82 3.41
C THR A 285 8.38 -8.00 4.77
N LEU A 286 9.04 -7.52 5.81
CA LEU A 286 8.47 -7.42 7.16
C LEU A 286 8.66 -6.00 7.68
N LYS A 287 7.55 -5.33 7.98
CA LYS A 287 7.56 -4.02 8.64
C LYS A 287 6.86 -4.10 9.97
N VAL A 288 7.59 -3.78 11.03
CA VAL A 288 7.13 -3.76 12.42
C VAL A 288 7.61 -2.47 13.10
N ASP A 289 7.90 -1.45 12.30
CA ASP A 289 8.30 -0.13 12.79
C ASP A 289 7.19 0.57 13.56
N ASP A 290 7.55 1.52 14.42
CA ASP A 290 6.60 2.30 15.23
C ASP A 290 5.70 1.38 16.09
N ASN A 291 6.34 0.60 16.94
CA ASN A 291 5.72 -0.35 17.87
C ASN A 291 6.43 -0.26 19.24
N GLN A 292 6.16 -1.21 20.14
CA GLN A 292 6.73 -1.27 21.50
C GLN A 292 7.57 -2.54 21.69
N LEU A 293 8.18 -3.06 20.62
CA LEU A 293 8.93 -4.31 20.66
C LEU A 293 10.16 -4.13 21.54
N THR A 294 10.28 -4.96 22.58
CA THR A 294 11.44 -4.98 23.47
C THR A 294 12.52 -5.97 23.00
N MET A 295 12.10 -6.98 22.23
CA MET A 295 12.98 -7.97 21.62
C MET A 295 12.40 -8.55 20.33
N LEU A 296 13.26 -9.10 19.48
CA LEU A 296 12.87 -9.93 18.35
C LEU A 296 13.04 -11.42 18.69
N PRO A 297 12.14 -12.31 18.25
CA PRO A 297 12.30 -13.74 18.45
C PRO A 297 13.52 -14.27 17.66
N ASN A 298 14.22 -15.26 18.22
CA ASN A 298 15.35 -15.89 17.52
C ASN A 298 14.93 -16.54 16.18
N THR A 299 13.66 -16.90 16.04
CA THR A 299 13.11 -17.47 14.81
C THR A 299 13.07 -16.47 13.65
N ILE A 300 13.29 -15.17 13.87
CA ILE A 300 13.39 -14.17 12.79
C ILE A 300 14.43 -14.57 11.74
N GLY A 301 15.57 -15.15 12.17
CA GLY A 301 16.61 -15.63 11.26
C GLY A 301 16.19 -16.77 10.34
N ASN A 302 15.02 -17.37 10.56
CA ASN A 302 14.47 -18.42 9.70
C ASN A 302 13.77 -17.88 8.43
N LEU A 303 13.62 -16.56 8.31
CA LEU A 303 13.03 -15.87 7.15
C LEU A 303 14.07 -15.72 6.04
N SER A 304 14.49 -16.84 5.44
CA SER A 304 15.63 -16.88 4.51
C SER A 304 15.44 -16.06 3.22
N LEU A 305 14.20 -15.71 2.86
CA LEU A 305 13.87 -14.91 1.68
C LEU A 305 13.66 -13.41 2.00
N LEU A 306 13.79 -13.00 3.27
CA LEU A 306 13.56 -11.62 3.67
C LEU A 306 14.56 -10.69 3.00
N GLU A 307 14.06 -9.72 2.24
CA GLU A 307 14.83 -8.71 1.52
C GLU A 307 14.75 -7.34 2.20
N GLU A 308 13.61 -7.00 2.80
CA GLU A 308 13.37 -5.75 3.51
C GLU A 308 12.86 -6.05 4.93
N PHE A 309 13.59 -5.52 5.92
CA PHE A 309 13.19 -5.59 7.32
C PHE A 309 13.28 -4.21 7.96
N ASP A 310 12.13 -3.71 8.43
CA ASP A 310 12.03 -2.49 9.20
C ASP A 310 11.50 -2.79 10.61
N CYS A 311 12.32 -2.54 11.62
CA CYS A 311 11.95 -2.57 13.02
C CYS A 311 12.36 -1.28 13.75
N SER A 312 12.33 -0.16 13.01
CA SER A 312 12.63 1.17 13.55
C SER A 312 11.58 1.64 14.56
N CYS A 313 11.89 2.65 15.37
CA CYS A 313 10.95 3.25 16.33
C CYS A 313 10.32 2.18 17.26
N ASN A 314 11.16 1.45 17.96
CA ASN A 314 10.79 0.40 18.91
C ASN A 314 11.63 0.53 20.19
N GLU A 315 11.48 -0.42 21.11
CA GLU A 315 12.21 -0.44 22.39
C GLU A 315 13.29 -1.54 22.43
N LEU A 316 13.86 -1.92 21.28
CA LEU A 316 14.80 -3.03 21.19
C LEU A 316 16.11 -2.70 21.91
N GLU A 317 16.49 -3.56 22.87
CA GLU A 317 17.78 -3.48 23.56
C GLU A 317 18.86 -4.35 22.91
N SER A 318 18.48 -5.30 22.06
CA SER A 318 19.42 -6.14 21.30
C SER A 318 18.78 -6.66 20.03
N LEU A 319 19.63 -7.06 19.07
CA LEU A 319 19.23 -7.90 17.94
C LEU A 319 19.68 -9.34 18.20
N PRO A 320 18.87 -10.36 17.89
CA PRO A 320 19.27 -11.75 18.06
C PRO A 320 20.40 -12.10 17.10
N SER A 321 21.33 -12.98 17.52
CA SER A 321 22.45 -13.42 16.65
C SER A 321 21.96 -14.10 15.37
N THR A 322 20.76 -14.68 15.39
CA THR A 322 20.12 -15.28 14.21
C THR A 322 19.78 -14.28 13.10
N ILE A 323 19.85 -12.96 13.35
CA ILE A 323 19.75 -11.94 12.29
C ILE A 323 20.77 -12.18 11.17
N GLY A 324 21.95 -12.74 11.51
CA GLY A 324 22.98 -13.10 10.55
C GLY A 324 22.56 -14.18 9.53
N TYR A 325 21.46 -14.89 9.77
CA TYR A 325 20.92 -15.89 8.84
C TYR A 325 20.03 -15.30 7.74
N LEU A 326 19.74 -14.00 7.79
CA LEU A 326 18.99 -13.29 6.75
C LEU A 326 19.90 -12.98 5.55
N HIS A 327 20.29 -14.02 4.83
CA HIS A 327 21.25 -13.93 3.72
C HIS A 327 20.71 -13.16 2.51
N SER A 328 19.38 -13.06 2.36
CA SER A 328 18.72 -12.34 1.26
C SER A 328 18.51 -10.85 1.55
N LEU A 329 18.76 -10.41 2.78
CA LEU A 329 18.45 -9.06 3.24
C LEU A 329 19.22 -8.01 2.44
N ARG A 330 18.50 -7.00 1.94
CA ARG A 330 19.00 -5.88 1.15
C ARG A 330 18.88 -4.55 1.88
N THR A 331 17.79 -4.39 2.64
CA THR A 331 17.48 -3.19 3.41
C THR A 331 17.20 -3.60 4.84
N LEU A 332 17.93 -3.02 5.79
CA LEU A 332 17.70 -3.16 7.21
C LEU A 332 17.56 -1.78 7.85
N ALA A 333 16.40 -1.50 8.44
CA ALA A 333 16.16 -0.30 9.22
C ALA A 333 15.87 -0.69 10.67
N VAL A 334 16.66 -0.14 11.59
CA VAL A 334 16.56 -0.35 13.05
C VAL A 334 16.76 0.99 13.75
N ASP A 335 16.26 2.05 13.14
CA ASP A 335 16.41 3.42 13.66
C ASP A 335 15.63 3.56 14.97
N GLU A 336 16.02 4.51 15.82
CA GLU A 336 15.24 4.90 17.01
C GLU A 336 14.90 3.71 17.92
N ASN A 337 15.95 3.02 18.39
CA ASN A 337 15.89 1.90 19.32
C ASN A 337 16.91 2.12 20.46
N PHE A 338 17.11 1.11 21.32
CA PHE A 338 18.00 1.21 22.48
C PHE A 338 19.25 0.33 22.40
N LEU A 339 19.69 -0.05 21.19
CA LEU A 339 20.79 -0.99 20.98
C LEU A 339 22.12 -0.43 21.51
N PRO A 340 22.76 -1.06 22.52
CA PRO A 340 24.09 -0.67 22.98
C PRO A 340 25.22 -1.25 22.10
N GLU A 341 24.95 -2.38 21.43
CA GLU A 341 25.86 -3.06 20.51
C GLU A 341 25.08 -3.83 19.44
N LEU A 342 25.79 -4.27 18.40
CA LEU A 342 25.27 -5.20 17.39
C LEU A 342 25.88 -6.59 17.57
N PRO A 343 25.13 -7.68 17.30
CA PRO A 343 25.70 -9.01 17.27
C PRO A 343 26.74 -9.13 16.16
N ARG A 344 27.82 -9.88 16.38
CA ARG A 344 28.90 -10.09 15.38
C ARG A 344 28.37 -10.73 14.10
N GLU A 345 27.35 -11.57 14.25
CA GLU A 345 26.68 -12.28 13.17
C GLU A 345 26.06 -11.35 12.12
N ILE A 346 25.81 -10.07 12.42
CA ILE A 346 25.32 -9.07 11.45
C ILE A 346 26.20 -8.98 10.20
N GLY A 347 27.50 -9.24 10.34
CA GLY A 347 28.44 -9.28 9.20
C GLY A 347 28.12 -10.37 8.17
N SER A 348 27.31 -11.36 8.54
CA SER A 348 26.85 -12.44 7.65
C SER A 348 25.78 -12.00 6.66
N CYS A 349 25.11 -10.86 6.90
CA CYS A 349 24.13 -10.23 6.01
C CYS A 349 24.80 -9.55 4.80
N LYS A 350 25.57 -10.33 4.02
CA LYS A 350 26.47 -9.83 2.95
C LYS A 350 25.76 -9.14 1.79
N ASN A 351 24.44 -9.32 1.67
CA ASN A 351 23.63 -8.71 0.61
C ASN A 351 23.03 -7.36 0.96
N VAL A 352 23.17 -6.91 2.21
CA VAL A 352 22.63 -5.62 2.64
C VAL A 352 23.35 -4.50 1.90
N THR A 353 22.54 -3.62 1.32
CA THR A 353 22.99 -2.44 0.57
C THR A 353 22.69 -1.15 1.31
N VAL A 354 21.59 -1.11 2.06
CA VAL A 354 21.15 0.02 2.88
C VAL A 354 20.93 -0.48 4.29
N MET A 355 21.64 0.12 5.25
CA MET A 355 21.46 -0.14 6.67
C MET A 355 21.31 1.19 7.41
N SER A 356 20.24 1.31 8.19
CA SER A 356 20.00 2.46 9.07
C SER A 356 19.94 1.98 10.51
N LEU A 357 20.76 2.60 11.36
CA LEU A 357 20.92 2.34 12.79
C LEU A 357 20.91 3.67 13.56
N ARG A 358 20.28 4.70 12.99
CA ARG A 358 20.23 6.05 13.55
C ARG A 358 19.58 6.04 14.93
N SER A 359 19.97 6.97 15.80
CA SER A 359 19.31 7.21 17.09
C SER A 359 19.22 5.94 17.94
N ASN A 360 20.38 5.30 18.14
CA ASN A 360 20.56 4.14 19.02
C ASN A 360 21.59 4.45 20.12
N LYS A 361 22.00 3.45 20.90
CA LYS A 361 22.99 3.60 21.99
C LYS A 361 24.34 2.99 21.64
N LEU A 362 24.65 2.77 20.35
CA LEU A 362 25.83 2.02 19.91
C LEU A 362 27.13 2.74 20.31
N GLU A 363 28.01 2.07 21.04
CA GLU A 363 29.34 2.59 21.39
C GLU A 363 30.44 2.15 20.40
N PHE A 364 30.25 0.98 19.79
CA PHE A 364 31.16 0.36 18.83
C PHE A 364 30.37 -0.45 17.79
N LEU A 365 31.01 -0.71 16.66
CA LEU A 365 30.53 -1.71 15.70
C LEU A 365 31.42 -2.96 15.76
N PRO A 366 30.88 -4.17 15.51
CA PRO A 366 31.67 -5.39 15.44
C PRO A 366 32.65 -5.36 14.25
N GLU A 367 33.80 -6.01 14.38
CA GLU A 367 34.79 -6.14 13.29
C GLU A 367 34.19 -6.85 12.07
N GLU A 368 33.18 -7.68 12.26
CA GLU A 368 32.47 -8.40 11.22
C GLU A 368 31.70 -7.48 10.26
N ILE A 369 31.43 -6.21 10.61
CA ILE A 369 30.79 -5.25 9.68
C ILE A 369 31.56 -5.14 8.36
N GLY A 370 32.89 -5.29 8.38
CA GLY A 370 33.73 -5.28 7.18
C GLY A 370 33.50 -6.47 6.23
N GLN A 371 32.66 -7.44 6.60
CA GLN A 371 32.25 -8.55 5.73
C GLN A 371 31.06 -8.19 4.83
N MET A 372 30.34 -7.10 5.12
CA MET A 372 29.15 -6.65 4.38
C MET A 372 29.55 -5.89 3.11
N GLN A 373 30.22 -6.57 2.18
CA GLN A 373 30.92 -5.95 1.04
C GLN A 373 30.02 -5.18 0.07
N LYS A 374 28.71 -5.44 0.06
CA LYS A 374 27.71 -4.73 -0.77
C LYS A 374 27.08 -3.52 -0.07
N LEU A 375 27.48 -3.20 1.16
CA LEU A 375 26.94 -2.07 1.91
C LEU A 375 27.31 -0.76 1.21
N ARG A 376 26.29 -0.01 0.77
CA ARG A 376 26.43 1.24 0.03
C ARG A 376 26.06 2.45 0.86
N VAL A 377 25.03 2.32 1.70
CA VAL A 377 24.54 3.38 2.57
C VAL A 377 24.47 2.84 3.99
N LEU A 378 25.17 3.52 4.90
CA LEU A 378 25.12 3.23 6.33
C LEU A 378 24.80 4.52 7.09
N ASN A 379 23.72 4.50 7.85
CA ASN A 379 23.37 5.59 8.75
C ASN A 379 23.60 5.18 10.20
N LEU A 380 24.45 5.93 10.89
CA LEU A 380 24.84 5.76 12.30
C LEU A 380 24.72 7.09 13.05
N SER A 381 23.97 8.06 12.52
CA SER A 381 23.80 9.34 13.19
C SER A 381 23.12 9.16 14.55
N ASP A 382 23.40 10.09 15.47
CA ASP A 382 22.80 10.09 16.82
C ASP A 382 23.01 8.79 17.62
N ASN A 383 24.24 8.25 17.56
CA ASN A 383 24.70 7.14 18.41
C ASN A 383 25.75 7.63 19.42
N ARG A 384 26.49 6.70 20.03
CA ARG A 384 27.54 6.97 21.02
C ARG A 384 28.90 6.43 20.56
N LEU A 385 29.10 6.29 19.25
CA LEU A 385 30.28 5.63 18.70
C LEU A 385 31.56 6.36 19.08
N LYS A 386 32.54 5.63 19.59
CA LYS A 386 33.86 6.19 19.93
C LYS A 386 34.82 6.20 18.73
N ASN A 387 34.67 5.23 17.85
CA ASN A 387 35.44 5.03 16.62
C ASN A 387 34.75 3.96 15.76
N LEU A 388 35.26 3.70 14.56
CA LEU A 388 34.87 2.56 13.73
C LEU A 388 35.98 1.49 13.73
N PRO A 389 35.63 0.19 13.62
CA PRO A 389 36.60 -0.90 13.54
C PRO A 389 37.49 -0.79 12.30
N PHE A 390 38.72 -1.31 12.36
CA PHE A 390 39.64 -1.22 11.22
C PHE A 390 39.15 -2.01 10.00
N SER A 391 38.38 -3.09 10.22
CA SER A 391 37.73 -3.85 9.16
C SER A 391 36.80 -3.02 8.27
N PHE A 392 36.32 -1.85 8.72
CA PHE A 392 35.46 -0.95 7.97
C PHE A 392 36.14 -0.47 6.67
N THR A 393 37.48 -0.46 6.61
CA THR A 393 38.25 -0.22 5.38
C THR A 393 38.00 -1.23 4.25
N LYS A 394 37.38 -2.39 4.55
CA LYS A 394 37.02 -3.43 3.58
C LYS A 394 35.74 -3.10 2.80
N LEU A 395 34.95 -2.12 3.23
CA LEU A 395 33.69 -1.71 2.60
C LEU A 395 33.94 -0.84 1.36
N LYS A 396 34.33 -1.50 0.26
CA LYS A 396 34.75 -0.82 -0.99
C LYS A 396 33.60 -0.17 -1.77
N GLU A 397 32.37 -0.61 -1.56
CA GLU A 397 31.18 -0.10 -2.25
C GLU A 397 30.45 1.01 -1.46
N LEU A 398 30.96 1.39 -0.29
CA LEU A 398 30.33 2.39 0.58
C LEU A 398 30.33 3.76 -0.10
N ALA A 399 29.13 4.24 -0.43
CA ALA A 399 28.89 5.51 -1.09
C ALA A 399 28.46 6.61 -0.11
N ALA A 400 27.80 6.23 0.98
CA ALA A 400 27.35 7.15 2.02
C ALA A 400 27.52 6.54 3.42
N LEU A 401 28.07 7.35 4.33
CA LEU A 401 28.22 7.08 5.74
C LEU A 401 27.76 8.32 6.52
N TRP A 402 26.62 8.22 7.17
CA TRP A 402 26.07 9.30 7.99
C TRP A 402 26.45 9.09 9.46
N LEU A 403 27.21 10.03 10.02
CA LEU A 403 27.63 10.00 11.44
C LEU A 403 26.98 11.13 12.26
N SER A 404 26.30 12.07 11.61
CA SER A 404 25.62 13.20 12.24
C SER A 404 24.48 13.68 11.34
N ASP A 405 23.39 14.19 11.93
CA ASP A 405 22.22 14.68 11.18
C ASP A 405 22.51 15.94 10.36
N ASN A 406 23.47 16.75 10.80
CA ASN A 406 23.85 18.01 10.13
C ASN A 406 25.04 17.84 9.17
N GLN A 407 25.30 16.62 8.72
CA GLN A 407 26.41 16.30 7.84
C GLN A 407 26.11 16.76 6.40
N SER A 408 27.02 17.55 5.80
CA SER A 408 26.82 18.14 4.46
C SER A 408 27.33 17.27 3.30
N LYS A 409 28.18 16.27 3.58
CA LYS A 409 28.78 15.37 2.57
C LYS A 409 28.44 13.93 2.91
N ALA A 410 28.08 13.11 1.92
CA ALA A 410 27.73 11.71 2.13
C ALA A 410 28.90 10.86 2.69
N LEU A 411 30.16 11.21 2.41
CA LEU A 411 31.33 10.48 2.92
C LEU A 411 32.38 11.47 3.44
N ILE A 412 32.72 11.36 4.72
CA ILE A 412 33.81 12.12 5.34
C ILE A 412 35.05 11.21 5.39
N PRO A 413 36.24 11.69 4.98
CA PRO A 413 37.47 10.91 5.06
C PRO A 413 37.75 10.42 6.48
N LEU A 414 38.05 9.12 6.61
CA LEU A 414 38.46 8.49 7.85
C LEU A 414 40.00 8.42 7.96
N GLN A 415 40.53 8.55 9.16
CA GLN A 415 41.95 8.41 9.48
C GLN A 415 42.18 7.13 10.27
N THR A 416 43.31 6.47 10.05
CA THR A 416 43.71 5.33 10.88
C THR A 416 44.52 5.81 12.07
N GLU A 417 44.07 5.45 13.26
CA GLU A 417 44.77 5.74 14.51
C GLU A 417 44.95 4.46 15.33
N ALA A 418 45.86 4.49 16.31
CA ALA A 418 46.00 3.40 17.29
C ALA A 418 45.14 3.74 18.51
N HIS A 419 44.24 2.83 18.90
CA HIS A 419 43.39 3.00 20.07
C HIS A 419 44.26 3.26 21.32
N PRO A 420 43.94 4.26 22.16
CA PRO A 420 44.80 4.68 23.28
C PRO A 420 45.17 3.54 24.22
N GLU A 421 44.19 2.69 24.54
CA GLU A 421 44.33 1.58 25.49
C GLU A 421 44.77 0.27 24.81
N THR A 422 43.98 -0.26 23.87
CA THR A 422 44.22 -1.57 23.25
C THR A 422 45.35 -1.60 22.21
N LYS A 423 45.81 -0.43 21.74
CA LYS A 423 46.77 -0.26 20.63
C LYS A 423 46.31 -0.86 19.29
N GLN A 424 45.07 -1.32 19.19
CA GLN A 424 44.50 -1.80 17.93
C GLN A 424 44.28 -0.64 16.97
N ARG A 425 44.34 -0.91 15.67
CA ARG A 425 44.00 0.10 14.66
C ARG A 425 42.50 0.35 14.71
N VAL A 426 42.12 1.63 14.68
CA VAL A 426 40.73 2.08 14.60
C VAL A 426 40.62 3.20 13.56
N LEU A 427 39.40 3.48 13.12
CA LEU A 427 39.12 4.58 12.21
C LEU A 427 38.39 5.71 12.93
N THR A 428 38.87 6.94 12.76
CA THR A 428 38.32 8.15 13.37
C THR A 428 38.22 9.28 12.35
N ASN A 429 37.48 10.33 12.71
CA ASN A 429 37.43 11.63 12.07
C ASN A 429 36.89 12.63 13.12
N TYR A 430 36.65 13.88 12.72
CA TYR A 430 36.19 14.93 13.63
C TYR A 430 34.77 14.73 14.19
N MET A 431 34.01 13.72 13.74
CA MET A 431 32.69 13.37 14.28
C MET A 431 32.74 12.35 15.42
N PHE A 432 33.94 11.87 15.79
CA PHE A 432 34.13 10.95 16.91
C PHE A 432 34.82 11.64 18.12
N PRO A 433 34.49 11.24 19.37
CA PRO A 433 33.38 10.36 19.72
C PRO A 433 32.04 11.07 19.46
N GLN A 434 31.04 10.31 19.00
CA GLN A 434 29.68 10.82 18.91
C GLN A 434 29.17 11.12 20.31
N GLN A 435 28.60 12.30 20.47
CA GLN A 435 27.84 12.65 21.67
C GLN A 435 26.36 12.50 21.33
N PRO A 436 25.58 11.77 22.14
CA PRO A 436 24.13 11.73 21.94
C PRO A 436 23.59 13.16 22.04
N ARG A 437 22.49 13.46 21.34
CA ARG A 437 21.74 14.70 21.60
C ARG A 437 21.40 14.74 23.09
N GLY A 438 22.09 15.59 23.85
CA GLY A 438 21.71 15.85 25.23
C GLY A 438 20.31 16.46 25.23
N ASP A 439 19.51 16.20 26.28
CA ASP A 439 18.30 16.97 26.56
C ASP A 439 18.59 18.45 26.32
N GLU A 440 18.06 19.03 25.23
CA GLU A 440 18.18 20.45 24.91
C GLU A 440 17.29 21.29 25.86
N GLY A 441 17.51 21.12 27.17
CA GLY A 441 17.10 22.01 28.25
C GLY A 441 18.29 22.62 28.99
N LYS A 442 19.54 22.30 28.65
CA LYS A 442 20.75 22.87 29.29
C LYS A 442 21.86 23.27 28.31
N LEU A 443 21.51 24.01 27.27
CA LEU A 443 22.47 24.90 26.61
C LEU A 443 22.53 26.24 27.38
N SER A 444 23.09 26.20 28.60
CA SER A 444 23.60 27.40 29.23
C SER A 444 25.06 27.58 28.84
N SER A 445 25.29 28.52 27.91
CA SER A 445 26.49 29.34 27.79
C SER A 445 27.84 28.60 27.72
N ILE A 446 28.26 28.23 26.51
CA ILE A 446 29.69 28.25 26.20
C ILE A 446 29.98 29.66 25.68
N LYS A 447 30.54 30.49 26.57
CA LYS A 447 31.15 31.77 26.19
C LYS A 447 32.30 31.49 25.24
N LEU A 448 32.16 31.89 23.99
CA LEU A 448 33.31 32.26 23.16
C LEU A 448 34.03 33.40 23.87
N THR A 449 35.27 33.16 24.29
CA THR A 449 36.20 34.24 24.66
C THR A 449 37.48 34.01 23.88
N PHE A 450 37.76 34.99 23.03
CA PHE A 450 38.89 35.27 22.13
C PHE A 450 40.04 34.27 22.00
#